data_AF-A0A5C8F3E2-F1
#
_entry.id   AF-A0A5C8F3E2-F1
#
_cell.length_a   1.000
_cell.length_b   1.000
_cell.length_c   1.000
_cell.angle_alpha   90.00
_cell.angle_beta   90.00
_cell.angle_gamma   90.00
#
_symmetry.space_group_name_H-M   'P 1'
#
loop_
_entity.id
_entity.type
_entity.pdbx_description
1 polymer ?
#
loop_
_entity_poly.entity_id
_entity_poly.type
_entity_poly.pdbx_seq_one_letter_code
_entity_poly.pdbx_strand_id
1 'polypeptide(L)'
;MRVNTYLKIILSILLVSFISCGKSMTDPNDTTNTNNTIKIEYPIYLNYGSKGSTINSYEELESLWRNTVRNKTVYADNSCSDSDITGAFKDDANYYETKYESSNTARTVLVKCAAKELNGKNYIAGVYYDNYNQYNMPNDWRLIVIGDDGAEHAWYGGGRDRNNIPNENTTWTYYTFRFGYLKNY
;
A
#
# COMPACT_ATOMS: atom_id res chain seq x y z
N MET A 1 -33.50 -1.30 49.37
CA MET A 1 -32.29 -1.15 48.52
C MET A 1 -32.60 -0.22 47.36
N ARG A 2 -32.11 1.02 47.40
CA ARG A 2 -32.23 1.98 46.29
C ARG A 2 -31.14 1.64 45.27
N VAL A 3 -31.53 1.07 44.13
CA VAL A 3 -30.61 0.94 42.98
C VAL A 3 -30.38 2.35 42.46
N ASN A 4 -29.15 2.84 42.66
CA ASN A 4 -28.71 4.20 42.35
C ASN A 4 -29.08 4.57 40.91
N THR A 5 -29.86 5.64 40.73
CA THR A 5 -30.31 6.17 39.43
C THR A 5 -29.13 6.43 38.48
N TYR A 6 -27.95 6.73 39.03
CA TYR A 6 -26.70 6.91 38.30
C TYR A 6 -26.19 5.63 37.60
N LEU A 7 -26.42 4.45 38.18
CA LEU A 7 -26.00 3.18 37.58
C LEU A 7 -26.80 2.85 36.31
N LYS A 8 -28.07 3.29 36.25
CA LYS A 8 -28.91 3.13 35.05
C LYS A 8 -28.48 4.08 33.92
N ILE A 9 -28.03 5.29 34.23
CA ILE A 9 -27.57 6.27 33.22
C ILE A 9 -26.23 5.81 32.61
N ILE A 10 -25.31 5.29 33.41
CA ILE A 10 -24.03 4.75 32.93
C ILE A 10 -24.26 3.53 32.01
N LEU A 11 -25.23 2.67 32.34
CA LEU A 11 -25.57 1.50 31.51
C LEU A 11 -26.22 1.90 30.17
N SER A 12 -27.00 2.98 30.14
CA SER A 12 -27.62 3.49 28.91
C SER A 12 -26.62 4.18 27.96
N ILE A 13 -25.56 4.80 28.49
CA ILE A 13 -24.52 5.45 27.67
C ILE A 13 -23.61 4.42 26.98
N LEU A 14 -23.45 3.22 27.56
CA LEU A 14 -22.67 2.13 26.98
C LEU A 14 -23.38 1.38 25.83
N LEU A 15 -24.69 1.58 25.63
CA LEU A 15 -25.47 0.88 24.61
C LEU A 15 -25.56 1.59 23.25
N VAL A 16 -25.12 2.85 23.14
CA VAL A 16 -25.32 3.65 21.90
C VAL A 16 -24.08 3.69 20.98
N SER A 17 -23.01 2.98 21.33
CA SER A 17 -21.73 3.05 20.59
C SER A 17 -21.55 2.04 19.46
N PHE A 18 -22.54 1.18 19.17
CA PHE A 18 -22.38 0.10 18.18
C PHE A 18 -23.44 0.09 17.07
N ILE A 19 -23.78 1.26 16.55
CA ILE A 19 -24.34 1.36 15.20
C ILE A 19 -23.33 2.09 14.31
N SER A 20 -22.08 1.61 14.33
CA SER A 20 -21.29 1.69 13.11
C SER A 20 -21.96 0.73 12.15
N CYS A 21 -22.55 1.30 11.09
CA CYS A 21 -23.04 0.56 9.95
C CYS A 21 -21.80 -0.07 9.29
N GLY A 22 -21.38 -1.21 9.84
CA GLY A 22 -20.29 -2.00 9.30
C GLY A 22 -20.72 -2.42 7.92
N LYS A 23 -20.07 -1.85 6.90
CA LYS A 23 -19.92 -2.57 5.63
C LYS A 23 -19.48 -3.98 6.00
N SER A 24 -20.22 -4.98 5.54
CA SER A 24 -19.83 -6.37 5.66
C SER A 24 -18.36 -6.49 5.28
N MET A 25 -17.52 -6.96 6.20
CA MET A 25 -16.18 -7.41 5.85
C MET A 25 -16.37 -8.45 4.74
N THR A 26 -15.92 -8.10 3.54
CA THR A 26 -15.81 -9.06 2.45
C THR A 26 -14.97 -10.25 2.93
N ASP A 27 -15.43 -11.45 2.61
CA ASP A 27 -14.81 -12.71 2.98
C ASP A 27 -13.30 -12.66 2.63
N PRO A 28 -12.39 -12.96 3.57
CA PRO A 28 -10.95 -12.98 3.29
C PRO A 28 -10.55 -13.98 2.19
N ASN A 29 -11.44 -14.91 1.81
CA ASN A 29 -11.25 -15.83 0.68
C ASN A 29 -11.88 -15.34 -0.64
N ASP A 30 -12.45 -14.13 -0.68
CA ASP A 30 -13.02 -13.58 -1.89
C ASP A 30 -11.92 -13.09 -2.84
N THR A 31 -11.45 -14.00 -3.69
CA THR A 31 -10.47 -13.72 -4.75
C THR A 31 -11.01 -12.85 -5.87
N THR A 32 -12.27 -12.36 -5.79
CA THR A 32 -12.91 -11.56 -6.84
C THR A 32 -13.01 -10.06 -6.51
N ASN A 33 -12.48 -9.61 -5.37
CA ASN A 33 -12.56 -8.20 -4.99
C ASN A 33 -11.48 -7.35 -5.69
N THR A 34 -11.77 -6.96 -6.93
CA THR A 34 -10.82 -6.34 -7.87
C THR A 34 -10.67 -4.81 -7.74
N ASN A 35 -11.46 -4.14 -6.88
CA ASN A 35 -11.37 -2.69 -6.65
C ASN A 35 -10.95 -2.40 -5.21
N ASN A 36 -9.67 -2.13 -5.08
CA ASN A 36 -8.98 -2.48 -3.85
C ASN A 36 -8.15 -1.29 -3.31
N THR A 37 -8.09 -0.19 -4.07
CA THR A 37 -7.65 1.14 -3.60
C THR A 37 -8.72 1.78 -2.74
N ILE A 38 -8.31 2.34 -1.61
CA ILE A 38 -9.19 3.03 -0.68
C ILE A 38 -9.33 4.48 -1.14
N LYS A 39 -10.57 4.97 -1.26
CA LYS A 39 -10.84 6.40 -1.39
C LYS A 39 -10.40 7.08 -0.09
N ILE A 40 -9.43 7.98 -0.18
CA ILE A 40 -8.87 8.65 0.99
C ILE A 40 -9.73 9.84 1.37
N GLU A 41 -10.19 9.85 2.61
CA GLU A 41 -10.80 11.01 3.28
C GLU A 41 -9.95 11.30 4.52
N TYR A 42 -9.39 12.51 4.61
CA TYR A 42 -8.51 12.88 5.70
C TYR A 42 -9.30 13.43 6.90
N PRO A 43 -8.85 13.18 8.14
CA PRO A 43 -7.67 12.38 8.50
C PRO A 43 -7.92 10.87 8.41
N ILE A 44 -6.88 10.09 8.08
CA ILE A 44 -6.94 8.63 7.99
C ILE A 44 -5.74 7.98 8.69
N TYR A 45 -5.95 6.88 9.40
CA TYR A 45 -4.86 6.06 9.94
C TYR A 45 -4.42 5.03 8.91
N LEU A 46 -3.14 5.05 8.55
CA LEU A 46 -2.55 4.14 7.56
C LEU A 46 -1.27 3.50 8.10
N ASN A 47 -1.07 2.24 7.72
CA ASN A 47 0.12 1.46 8.03
C ASN A 47 1.20 1.67 6.96
N TYR A 48 2.46 1.51 7.34
CA TYR A 48 3.62 1.57 6.46
C TYR A 48 4.69 0.63 7.02
N GLY A 49 4.82 -0.55 6.42
CA GLY A 49 5.50 -1.63 7.11
C GLY A 49 4.82 -1.97 8.43
N SER A 50 5.58 -2.30 9.47
CA SER A 50 5.05 -2.63 10.81
C SER A 50 4.65 -1.41 11.65
N LYS A 51 4.63 -0.21 11.07
CA LYS A 51 4.31 1.06 11.75
C LYS A 51 2.99 1.62 11.22
N GLY A 52 2.45 2.63 11.90
CA GLY A 52 1.29 3.35 11.40
C GLY A 52 1.23 4.80 11.90
N SER A 53 0.57 5.65 11.13
CA SER A 53 0.42 7.08 11.41
C SER A 53 -0.96 7.56 10.97
N THR A 54 -1.48 8.56 11.68
CA THR A 54 -2.57 9.39 11.17
C THR A 54 -2.00 10.35 10.13
N ILE A 55 -2.65 10.42 8.98
CA ILE A 55 -2.30 11.29 7.85
C ILE A 55 -3.41 12.33 7.70
N ASN A 56 -3.04 13.60 7.59
CA ASN A 56 -3.98 14.72 7.56
C ASN A 56 -4.10 15.36 6.17
N SER A 57 -3.17 15.10 5.27
CA SER A 57 -3.19 15.62 3.90
C SER A 57 -2.48 14.68 2.91
N TYR A 58 -2.65 14.96 1.62
CA TYR A 58 -1.94 14.21 0.58
C TYR A 58 -0.42 14.44 0.60
N GLU A 59 0.02 15.64 0.95
CA GLU A 59 1.44 15.97 1.08
C GLU A 59 2.09 15.16 2.20
N GLU A 60 1.38 14.96 3.32
CA GLU A 60 1.84 14.07 4.40
C GLU A 60 1.91 12.61 3.94
N LEU A 61 0.91 12.14 3.18
CA LEU A 61 0.90 10.80 2.60
C LEU A 61 2.12 10.57 1.69
N GLU A 62 2.35 11.49 0.75
CA GLU A 62 3.44 11.39 -0.21
C GLU A 62 4.80 11.48 0.49
N SER A 63 4.96 12.42 1.42
CA SER A 63 6.18 12.55 2.22
C SER A 63 6.47 11.27 3.00
N LEU A 64 5.45 10.67 3.63
CA LEU A 64 5.62 9.43 4.37
C LEU A 64 6.04 8.28 3.46
N TRP A 65 5.36 8.06 2.33
CA TRP A 65 5.73 7.02 1.36
C TRP A 65 7.18 7.17 0.88
N ARG A 66 7.55 8.38 0.43
CA ARG A 66 8.91 8.67 -0.02
C ARG A 66 9.94 8.40 1.07
N ASN A 67 9.66 8.77 2.32
CA ASN A 67 10.55 8.51 3.44
C ASN A 67 10.66 7.03 3.79
N THR A 68 9.60 6.25 3.61
CA THR A 68 9.62 4.79 3.80
C THR A 68 10.55 4.11 2.81
N VAL A 69 10.48 4.47 1.52
CA VAL A 69 11.18 3.73 0.47
C VAL A 69 12.49 4.36 0.02
N ARG A 70 12.73 5.67 0.19
CA ARG A 70 13.95 6.30 -0.34
C ARG A 70 15.23 5.65 0.22
N ASN A 71 16.22 5.49 -0.65
CA ASN A 71 17.52 4.90 -0.32
C ASN A 71 17.41 3.51 0.31
N LYS A 72 16.44 2.71 -0.11
CA LYS A 72 16.23 1.34 0.35
C LYS A 72 16.68 0.34 -0.70
N THR A 73 17.51 -0.61 -0.27
CA THR A 73 17.81 -1.82 -1.05
C THR A 73 16.62 -2.76 -1.00
N VAL A 74 16.33 -3.40 -2.14
CA VAL A 74 15.30 -4.42 -2.29
C VAL A 74 15.96 -5.77 -2.51
N TYR A 75 15.57 -6.73 -1.70
CA TYR A 75 16.11 -8.09 -1.67
C TYR A 75 15.12 -9.11 -2.25
N ALA A 76 15.62 -10.21 -2.81
CA ALA A 76 14.79 -11.25 -3.42
C ALA A 76 13.93 -12.01 -2.40
N ASP A 77 14.41 -12.12 -1.16
CA ASP A 77 13.72 -12.81 -0.07
C ASP A 77 13.88 -12.11 1.29
N ASN A 78 13.20 -12.64 2.30
CA ASN A 78 13.16 -12.08 3.65
C ASN A 78 14.45 -12.27 4.47
N SER A 79 15.40 -13.09 4.02
CA SER A 79 16.73 -13.16 4.64
C SER A 79 17.51 -11.86 4.43
N CYS A 80 17.14 -11.12 3.38
CA CYS A 80 17.73 -9.85 2.99
C CYS A 80 19.27 -9.93 2.87
N SER A 81 19.76 -10.99 2.22
CA SER A 81 21.18 -11.19 1.95
C SER A 81 21.69 -10.25 0.86
N ASP A 82 22.90 -9.69 1.03
CA ASP A 82 23.50 -8.80 0.03
C ASP A 82 23.87 -9.52 -1.28
N SER A 83 23.90 -10.86 -1.28
CA SER A 83 24.01 -11.69 -2.51
C SER A 83 22.74 -11.65 -3.37
N ASP A 84 21.60 -11.25 -2.82
CA ASP A 84 20.28 -11.43 -3.41
C ASP A 84 19.56 -10.08 -3.60
N ILE A 85 20.31 -9.05 -3.95
CA ILE A 85 19.79 -7.71 -4.26
C ILE A 85 19.16 -7.71 -5.65
N THR A 86 17.86 -7.42 -5.72
CA THR A 86 17.11 -7.33 -6.98
C THR A 86 17.08 -5.90 -7.53
N GLY A 87 17.17 -4.92 -6.64
CA GLY A 87 17.19 -3.51 -6.99
C GLY A 87 17.23 -2.59 -5.79
N ALA A 88 16.88 -1.33 -6.00
CA ALA A 88 16.79 -0.34 -4.95
C ALA A 88 15.79 0.76 -5.30
N PHE A 89 15.13 1.29 -4.28
CA PHE A 89 14.55 2.62 -4.34
C PHE A 89 15.63 3.66 -4.06
N LYS A 90 15.76 4.64 -4.96
CA LYS A 90 16.74 5.73 -4.79
C LYS A 90 16.13 6.92 -4.06
N ASP A 91 16.87 8.03 -4.00
CA ASP A 91 16.49 9.25 -3.30
C ASP A 91 15.20 9.89 -3.85
N ASP A 92 14.96 9.73 -5.16
CA ASP A 92 13.74 10.12 -5.86
C ASP A 92 12.52 9.22 -5.59
N ALA A 93 12.70 8.16 -4.78
CA ALA A 93 11.73 7.11 -4.48
C ALA A 93 11.27 6.28 -5.70
N ASN A 94 11.97 6.38 -6.83
CA ASN A 94 11.79 5.50 -7.97
C ASN A 94 12.54 4.18 -7.75
N TYR A 95 12.05 3.11 -8.38
CA TYR A 95 12.68 1.80 -8.30
C TYR A 95 13.62 1.57 -9.49
N TYR A 96 14.81 1.07 -9.18
CA TYR A 96 15.86 0.73 -10.13
C TYR A 96 16.21 -0.75 -9.93
N GLU A 97 16.12 -1.54 -11.00
CA GLU A 97 16.57 -2.93 -10.96
C GLU A 97 18.08 -3.00 -11.22
N THR A 98 18.74 -4.00 -10.62
CA THR A 98 20.17 -4.25 -10.83
C THR A 98 20.48 -4.59 -12.30
N LYS A 99 19.57 -5.29 -12.98
CA LYS A 99 19.76 -5.77 -14.37
C LYS A 99 19.27 -4.79 -15.43
N TYR A 100 18.25 -3.99 -15.14
CA TYR A 100 17.66 -3.07 -16.11
C TYR A 100 18.53 -1.83 -16.28
N GLU A 101 19.01 -1.58 -17.50
CA GLU A 101 19.84 -0.40 -17.86
C GLU A 101 21.02 -0.18 -16.89
N SER A 102 21.55 -1.27 -16.32
CA SER A 102 22.60 -1.26 -15.28
C SER A 102 22.30 -0.30 -14.12
N SER A 103 21.03 -0.20 -13.71
CA SER A 103 20.55 0.71 -12.66
C SER A 103 20.73 2.20 -12.93
N ASN A 104 20.98 2.61 -14.19
CA ASN A 104 21.10 4.01 -14.57
C ASN A 104 19.74 4.67 -14.83
N THR A 105 18.72 3.87 -15.17
CA THR A 105 17.38 4.36 -15.46
C THR A 105 16.37 3.73 -14.51
N ALA A 106 15.40 4.53 -14.06
CA ALA A 106 14.32 4.04 -13.23
C ALA A 106 13.50 3.00 -14.01
N ARG A 107 13.42 1.79 -13.45
CA ARG A 107 12.60 0.70 -13.94
C ARG A 107 11.12 1.04 -13.82
N THR A 108 10.74 1.58 -12.66
CA THR A 108 9.40 2.11 -12.41
C THR A 108 9.47 3.44 -11.70
N VAL A 109 8.67 4.41 -12.14
CA VAL A 109 8.68 5.80 -11.66
C VAL A 109 7.46 6.06 -10.81
N LEU A 110 7.65 6.60 -9.60
CA LEU A 110 6.57 7.00 -8.71
C LEU A 110 5.78 8.14 -9.35
N VAL A 111 4.47 7.96 -9.48
CA VAL A 111 3.56 8.96 -10.09
C VAL A 111 2.66 9.60 -9.05
N LYS A 112 2.12 8.82 -8.12
CA LYS A 112 1.29 9.32 -7.01
C LYS A 112 1.29 8.35 -5.84
N CYS A 113 0.80 8.79 -4.69
CA CYS A 113 0.53 7.92 -3.56
C CYS A 113 -0.98 7.62 -3.44
N ALA A 114 -1.29 6.51 -2.79
CA ALA A 114 -2.65 6.02 -2.56
C ALA A 114 -2.72 5.29 -1.21
N ALA A 115 -3.90 4.76 -0.90
CA ALA A 115 -4.09 3.83 0.20
C ALA A 115 -4.68 2.53 -0.34
N LYS A 116 -4.25 1.41 0.24
CA LYS A 116 -4.60 0.06 -0.22
C LYS A 116 -4.86 -0.83 0.99
N GLU A 117 -5.98 -1.55 0.97
CA GLU A 117 -6.23 -2.58 1.98
C GLU A 117 -5.40 -3.83 1.66
N LEU A 118 -4.75 -4.38 2.69
CA LEU A 118 -4.01 -5.63 2.63
C LEU A 118 -4.23 -6.36 3.94
N ASN A 119 -4.81 -7.57 3.88
CA ASN A 119 -5.06 -8.43 5.03
C ASN A 119 -5.85 -7.72 6.17
N GLY A 120 -6.88 -6.93 5.82
CA GLY A 120 -7.73 -6.24 6.78
C GLY A 120 -7.10 -4.98 7.41
N LYS A 121 -5.94 -4.55 6.92
CA LYS A 121 -5.27 -3.30 7.33
C LYS A 121 -5.14 -2.36 6.14
N ASN A 122 -5.30 -1.06 6.40
CA ASN A 122 -5.11 -0.03 5.39
C ASN A 122 -3.66 0.43 5.40
N TYR A 123 -2.98 0.33 4.26
CA TYR A 123 -1.59 0.75 4.10
C TYR A 123 -1.48 1.96 3.19
N ILE A 124 -0.42 2.74 3.38
CA ILE A 124 0.08 3.64 2.35
C ILE A 124 0.58 2.80 1.15
N ALA A 125 0.40 3.33 -0.05
CA ALA A 125 0.83 2.69 -1.27
C ALA A 125 1.43 3.72 -2.24
N GLY A 126 2.45 3.31 -2.98
CA GLY A 126 2.95 4.06 -4.14
C GLY A 126 2.34 3.52 -5.43
N VAL A 127 1.91 4.41 -6.32
CA VAL A 127 1.49 4.07 -7.68
C VAL A 127 2.61 4.48 -8.63
N TYR A 128 3.13 3.48 -9.34
CA TYR A 128 4.27 3.59 -10.21
C TYR A 128 3.88 3.33 -11.66
N TYR A 129 4.52 4.05 -12.58
CA TYR A 129 4.51 3.72 -13.99
C TYR A 129 5.76 2.90 -14.34
N ASP A 130 5.55 1.77 -15.00
CA ASP A 130 6.55 0.84 -15.49
C ASP A 130 7.11 1.36 -16.83
N ASN A 131 8.39 1.77 -16.85
CA ASN A 131 9.04 2.25 -18.08
C ASN A 131 9.50 1.11 -19.01
N TYR A 132 9.42 -0.14 -18.56
CA TYR A 132 9.98 -1.29 -19.26
C TYR A 132 9.08 -2.52 -19.14
N ASN A 133 8.11 -2.63 -20.04
CA ASN A 133 7.28 -3.81 -20.09
C ASN A 133 7.96 -4.96 -20.85
N GLN A 134 8.91 -5.61 -20.18
CA GLN A 134 9.74 -6.69 -20.74
C GLN A 134 8.93 -7.85 -21.35
N TYR A 135 7.71 -8.07 -20.86
CA TYR A 135 6.90 -9.25 -21.19
C TYR A 135 5.62 -8.92 -21.96
N ASN A 136 5.50 -7.71 -22.54
CA ASN A 136 4.29 -7.24 -23.22
C ASN A 136 3.02 -7.43 -22.36
N MET A 137 3.14 -7.25 -21.04
CA MET A 137 2.02 -7.32 -20.13
C MET A 137 0.96 -6.26 -20.50
N PRO A 138 -0.33 -6.52 -20.26
CA PRO A 138 -1.38 -5.59 -20.66
C PRO A 138 -1.44 -4.30 -19.83
N ASN A 139 -0.62 -4.17 -18.78
CA ASN A 139 -0.67 -3.06 -17.83
C ASN A 139 0.73 -2.57 -17.48
N ASP A 140 0.92 -1.25 -17.57
CA ASP A 140 2.18 -0.57 -17.25
C ASP A 140 2.10 0.15 -15.89
N TRP A 141 0.97 0.08 -15.19
CA TRP A 141 0.86 0.63 -13.84
C TRP A 141 1.04 -0.44 -12.77
N ARG A 142 1.77 -0.08 -11.72
CA ARG A 142 1.95 -0.89 -10.52
C ARG A 142 1.51 -0.12 -9.29
N LEU A 143 0.79 -0.78 -8.40
CA LEU A 143 0.54 -0.29 -7.05
C LEU A 143 1.38 -1.14 -6.11
N ILE A 144 2.15 -0.52 -5.22
CA ILE A 144 3.07 -1.20 -4.30
C ILE A 144 2.73 -0.83 -2.86
N VAL A 145 2.71 -1.84 -1.98
CA VAL A 145 2.58 -1.72 -0.52
C VAL A 145 3.74 -2.45 0.13
N ILE A 146 4.32 -1.86 1.18
CA ILE A 146 5.28 -2.53 2.06
C ILE A 146 4.53 -3.10 3.27
N GLY A 147 4.50 -4.42 3.38
CA GLY A 147 3.81 -5.14 4.46
C GLY A 147 4.57 -5.14 5.79
N ASP A 148 3.95 -5.66 6.85
CA ASP A 148 4.51 -5.71 8.22
C ASP A 148 5.83 -6.49 8.34
N ASP A 149 6.11 -7.38 7.38
CA ASP A 149 7.33 -8.19 7.27
C ASP A 149 8.36 -7.58 6.29
N GLY A 150 8.08 -6.38 5.77
CA GLY A 150 8.91 -5.70 4.79
C GLY A 150 8.73 -6.19 3.36
N ALA A 151 7.82 -7.14 3.13
CA ALA A 151 7.56 -7.67 1.80
C ALA A 151 6.91 -6.60 0.91
N GLU A 152 7.35 -6.54 -0.34
CA GLU A 152 6.73 -5.76 -1.39
C GLU A 152 5.55 -6.54 -1.99
N HIS A 153 4.36 -6.10 -1.61
CA HIS A 153 3.10 -6.52 -2.21
C HIS A 153 2.80 -5.61 -3.39
N ALA A 154 2.48 -6.19 -4.54
CA ALA A 154 2.22 -5.42 -5.75
C ALA A 154 0.95 -5.86 -6.47
N TRP A 155 0.35 -4.91 -7.18
CA TRP A 155 -0.78 -5.11 -8.06
C TRP A 155 -0.52 -4.46 -9.42
N TYR A 156 -1.13 -4.98 -10.47
CA TYR A 156 -1.15 -4.40 -11.81
C TYR A 156 -2.56 -3.97 -12.21
N GLY A 157 -2.65 -2.93 -13.04
CA GLY A 157 -3.92 -2.36 -13.48
C GLY A 157 -3.74 -1.11 -14.33
N GLY A 158 -4.80 -0.32 -14.52
CA GLY A 158 -4.72 0.99 -15.16
C GLY A 158 -4.40 1.02 -16.66
N GLY A 159 -4.14 -0.13 -17.30
CA GLY A 159 -3.80 -0.21 -18.72
C GLY A 159 -2.37 0.26 -19.04
N ARG A 160 -2.14 0.63 -20.30
CA ARG A 160 -0.82 1.01 -20.85
C ARG A 160 -0.63 2.49 -21.10
N ASP A 161 -1.72 3.25 -21.15
CA ASP A 161 -1.63 4.68 -21.42
C ASP A 161 -1.13 5.42 -20.18
N ARG A 162 0.11 5.92 -20.27
CA ARG A 162 0.72 6.74 -19.21
C ARG A 162 -0.06 8.00 -18.89
N ASN A 163 -0.85 8.52 -19.84
CA ASN A 163 -1.66 9.72 -19.62
C ASN A 163 -2.93 9.41 -18.82
N ASN A 164 -3.33 8.15 -18.74
CA ASN A 164 -4.46 7.71 -17.92
C ASN A 164 -3.99 7.32 -16.52
N ILE A 165 -3.72 8.32 -15.69
CA ILE A 165 -3.21 8.11 -14.33
C ILE A 165 -4.27 7.37 -13.48
N PRO A 166 -3.91 6.26 -12.80
CA PRO A 166 -4.83 5.52 -11.95
C PRO A 166 -5.51 6.36 -10.86
N ASN A 167 -6.78 6.08 -10.68
CA ASN A 167 -7.66 6.68 -9.67
C ASN A 167 -8.31 5.61 -8.79
N GLU A 168 -9.17 6.01 -7.85
CA GLU A 168 -9.85 5.13 -6.90
C GLU A 168 -10.74 4.06 -7.54
N ASN A 169 -11.17 4.28 -8.79
CA ASN A 169 -11.97 3.33 -9.57
C ASN A 169 -11.11 2.36 -10.40
N THR A 170 -9.78 2.49 -10.32
CA THR A 170 -8.88 1.61 -11.07
C THR A 170 -8.94 0.21 -10.49
N THR A 171 -9.22 -0.75 -11.36
CA THR A 171 -9.20 -2.16 -11.03
C THR A 171 -7.77 -2.66 -10.94
N TRP A 172 -7.42 -3.26 -9.80
CA TRP A 172 -6.09 -3.72 -9.46
C TRP A 172 -6.10 -5.23 -9.26
N THR A 173 -5.26 -5.93 -10.00
CA THR A 173 -5.08 -7.38 -9.87
C THR A 173 -3.79 -7.68 -9.13
N TYR A 174 -3.86 -8.51 -8.10
CA TYR A 174 -2.72 -8.82 -7.25
C TYR A 174 -1.70 -9.71 -7.97
N TYR A 175 -0.42 -9.42 -7.80
CA TYR A 175 0.63 -10.36 -8.17
C TYR A 175 0.75 -11.45 -7.10
N THR A 176 0.66 -12.72 -7.51
CA THR A 176 0.71 -13.86 -6.59
C THR A 176 2.11 -14.16 -6.04
N PHE A 177 3.12 -13.37 -6.41
CA PHE A 177 4.49 -13.44 -5.92
C PHE A 177 4.90 -12.12 -5.25
N ARG A 178 6.01 -12.12 -4.51
CA ARG A 178 6.58 -10.90 -3.91
C ARG A 178 7.61 -10.28 -4.84
N PHE A 179 7.59 -8.95 -4.93
CA PHE A 179 8.56 -8.22 -5.77
C PHE A 179 9.93 -8.09 -5.09
N GLY A 180 9.92 -8.11 -3.77
CA GLY A 180 11.12 -8.11 -2.96
C GLY A 180 10.81 -7.84 -1.50
N TYR A 181 11.86 -7.54 -0.74
CA TYR A 181 11.82 -7.29 0.69
C TYR A 181 12.73 -6.11 1.02
N LEU A 182 12.29 -5.26 1.95
CA LEU A 182 13.07 -4.13 2.47
C LEU A 182 13.59 -4.44 3.88
N LYS A 183 14.75 -3.87 4.24
CA LYS A 183 15.21 -3.80 5.63
C LYS A 183 14.74 -2.51 6.32
N ASN A 184 14.46 -2.60 7.62
CA ASN A 184 14.16 -1.45 8.48
C ASN A 184 13.05 -0.54 7.91
N TYR A 185 11.91 -1.14 7.59
CA TYR A 185 10.71 -0.51 7.01
C TYR A 185 9.88 0.21 8.08
#